data_AF-A0A159Z238-F1
#
_entry.id   AF-A0A159Z238-F1
#
_cell.length_a   1.000
_cell.length_b   1.000
_cell.length_c   1.000
_cell.angle_alpha   90.00
_cell.angle_beta   90.00
_cell.angle_gamma   90.00
#
_symmetry.space_group_name_H-M   'P 1'
#
loop_
_entity.id
_entity.type
_entity.pdbx_description
1 polymer ?
#
loop_
_entity_poly.entity_id
_entity_poly.type
_entity_poly.pdbx_seq_one_letter_code
_entity_poly.pdbx_strand_id
1 'polypeptide(L)'
;MAEAAAGIDAAFSDTDIAQIVHDLEPHPEPWATEARKAILRNSPLSMGCTLNLLDMLAPADGIRQALSHEFRFTFRAVAHTDFLEGVRAQIIDKDRSPRWRHALGTVTAEERQALLAPLGPDGLSF
;
A
#
# COMPACT_ATOMS: atom_id res chain seq x y z
N MET A 1 13.85 20.13 8.40
CA MET A 1 12.47 19.86 7.92
C MET A 1 12.36 19.97 6.40
N ALA A 2 12.72 21.10 5.76
CA ALA A 2 12.63 21.25 4.31
C ALA A 2 13.56 20.32 3.49
N GLU A 3 14.79 20.08 3.96
CA GLU A 3 15.78 19.22 3.27
C GLU A 3 15.39 17.72 3.33
N ALA A 4 14.77 17.30 4.45
CA ALA A 4 14.19 15.96 4.56
C ALA A 4 12.96 15.79 3.65
N ALA A 5 12.16 16.84 3.45
CA ALA A 5 10.98 16.79 2.58
C ALA A 5 11.35 16.54 1.11
N ALA A 6 12.36 17.25 0.58
CA ALA A 6 12.81 17.03 -0.79
C ALA A 6 13.38 15.62 -1.03
N GLY A 7 14.10 15.08 -0.03
CA GLY A 7 14.59 13.70 -0.09
C GLY A 7 13.47 12.66 -0.05
N ILE A 8 12.42 12.90 0.75
CA ILE A 8 11.23 12.04 0.79
C ILE A 8 10.48 12.10 -0.54
N ASP A 9 10.21 13.30 -1.08
CA ASP A 9 9.49 13.46 -2.33
C ASP A 9 10.19 12.72 -3.48
N ALA A 10 11.53 12.81 -3.55
CA ALA A 10 12.31 12.07 -4.53
C ALA A 10 12.21 10.55 -4.33
N ALA A 11 12.40 10.06 -3.10
CA ALA A 11 12.45 8.63 -2.79
C ALA A 11 11.08 7.92 -2.92
N PHE A 12 9.98 8.66 -2.86
CA PHE A 12 8.61 8.13 -2.97
C PHE A 12 7.89 8.61 -4.24
N SER A 13 8.63 9.04 -5.26
CA SER A 13 8.06 9.57 -6.51
C SER A 13 7.55 8.50 -7.48
N ASP A 14 7.96 7.24 -7.30
CA ASP A 14 7.52 6.12 -8.15
C ASP A 14 6.16 5.55 -7.70
N THR A 15 5.48 4.86 -8.61
CA THR A 15 4.19 4.18 -8.38
C THR A 15 4.36 2.67 -8.14
N ASP A 16 5.58 2.15 -8.24
CA ASP A 16 5.94 0.78 -7.87
C ASP A 16 6.72 0.74 -6.55
N ILE A 17 6.17 0.00 -5.59
CA ILE A 17 6.81 -0.20 -4.28
C ILE A 17 8.17 -0.89 -4.38
N ALA A 18 8.39 -1.73 -5.40
CA ALA A 18 9.70 -2.36 -5.63
C ALA A 18 10.75 -1.32 -6.02
N GLN A 19 10.37 -0.34 -6.84
CA GLN A 19 11.24 0.75 -7.24
C GLN A 19 11.52 1.69 -6.07
N ILE A 20 10.51 2.06 -5.29
CA ILE A 20 10.70 2.84 -4.05
C ILE A 20 11.70 2.15 -3.10
N VAL A 21 11.59 0.83 -2.90
CA VAL A 21 12.53 0.07 -2.05
C VAL A 21 13.96 0.08 -2.62
N HIS A 22 14.10 0.06 -3.95
CA HIS A 22 15.39 0.19 -4.62
C HIS A 22 15.99 1.57 -4.43
N ASP A 23 15.21 2.64 -4.59
CA ASP A 23 15.66 4.03 -4.48
C ASP A 23 16.03 4.41 -3.04
N LEU A 24 15.38 3.77 -2.05
CA LEU A 24 15.71 3.93 -0.63
C LEU A 24 17.02 3.22 -0.22
N GLU A 25 17.49 2.21 -0.96
CA GLU A 25 18.67 1.41 -0.59
C GLU A 25 20.00 2.18 -0.57
N PRO A 26 20.35 3.00 -1.59
CA PRO A 26 21.57 3.79 -1.57
C PRO A 26 21.45 5.08 -0.74
N HIS A 27 20.27 5.38 -0.18
CA HIS A 27 20.01 6.66 0.46
C HIS A 27 20.75 6.77 1.81
N PRO A 28 21.57 7.82 2.04
CA PRO A 28 22.47 7.89 3.20
C PRO A 28 21.75 8.22 4.52
N GLU A 29 20.55 8.77 4.44
CA GLU A 29 19.82 9.21 5.62
C GLU A 29 19.19 8.04 6.42
N PRO A 30 19.23 8.08 7.76
CA PRO A 30 18.66 7.02 8.60
C PRO A 30 17.16 6.76 8.38
N TRP A 31 16.38 7.81 8.05
CA TRP A 31 14.95 7.68 7.80
C TRP A 31 14.65 6.77 6.61
N ALA A 32 15.52 6.74 5.60
CA ALA A 32 15.31 5.93 4.40
C ALA A 32 15.50 4.44 4.69
N THR A 33 16.50 4.12 5.51
CA THR A 33 16.73 2.75 5.99
C THR A 33 15.54 2.25 6.82
N GLU A 34 15.02 3.07 7.74
CA GLU A 34 13.85 2.70 8.55
C GLU A 34 12.58 2.58 7.70
N ALA A 35 12.36 3.47 6.74
CA ALA A 35 11.24 3.39 5.80
C ALA A 35 11.31 2.11 4.96
N ARG A 36 12.47 1.78 4.37
CA ARG A 36 12.69 0.55 3.62
C ARG A 36 12.38 -0.69 4.46
N LYS A 37 12.87 -0.72 5.71
CA LYS A 37 12.59 -1.82 6.65
C LYS A 37 11.11 -1.92 7.00
N ALA A 38 10.40 -0.81 7.16
CA ALA A 38 8.97 -0.81 7.40
C ALA A 38 8.19 -1.35 6.20
N ILE A 39 8.51 -0.89 4.99
CA ILE A 39 7.87 -1.35 3.74
C ILE A 39 8.05 -2.86 3.56
N LEU A 40 9.28 -3.37 3.72
CA LEU A 40 9.61 -4.79 3.53
C LEU A 40 8.92 -5.74 4.52
N ARG A 41 8.35 -5.22 5.62
CA ARG A 41 7.61 -6.02 6.61
C ARG A 41 6.12 -6.14 6.29
N ASN A 42 5.58 -5.28 5.44
CA ASN A 42 4.16 -5.24 5.10
C ASN A 42 3.82 -6.17 3.92
N SER A 43 2.53 -6.43 3.72
CA SER A 43 2.04 -7.17 2.54
C SER A 43 2.34 -6.38 1.26
N PRO A 44 3.07 -6.95 0.29
CA PRO A 44 3.35 -6.27 -0.98
C PRO A 44 2.08 -5.89 -1.75
N LEU A 45 1.03 -6.72 -1.67
CA LEU A 45 -0.24 -6.46 -2.32
C LEU A 45 -0.93 -5.23 -1.71
N SER A 46 -0.97 -5.14 -0.38
CA SER A 46 -1.53 -3.97 0.30
C SER A 46 -0.74 -2.70 -0.01
N MET A 47 0.60 -2.76 0.04
CA MET A 47 1.45 -1.60 -0.27
C MET A 47 1.23 -1.08 -1.69
N GLY A 48 1.20 -1.97 -2.69
CA GLY A 48 0.92 -1.58 -4.07
C GLY A 48 -0.47 -0.98 -4.24
N CYS A 49 -1.51 -1.56 -3.61
CA CYS A 49 -2.86 -1.01 -3.65
C CYS A 49 -2.94 0.36 -2.97
N THR A 50 -2.18 0.60 -1.90
CA THR A 50 -2.09 1.91 -1.25
C THR A 50 -1.54 2.97 -2.19
N LEU A 51 -0.46 2.69 -2.94
CA LEU A 51 0.05 3.63 -3.95
C LEU A 51 -1.01 3.94 -5.00
N ASN A 52 -1.65 2.91 -5.56
CA ASN A 52 -2.72 3.10 -6.54
C ASN A 52 -3.92 3.92 -5.98
N LEU A 53 -4.27 3.74 -4.70
CA LEU A 53 -5.33 4.53 -4.05
C LEU A 53 -4.94 6.01 -3.90
N LEU A 54 -3.67 6.30 -3.61
CA LEU A 54 -3.15 7.66 -3.54
C LEU A 54 -3.13 8.32 -4.93
N ASP A 55 -2.68 7.59 -5.96
CA ASP A 55 -2.65 8.07 -7.34
C ASP A 55 -4.04 8.35 -7.93
N MET A 56 -5.05 7.62 -7.45
CA MET A 56 -6.45 7.81 -7.86
C MET A 56 -7.08 9.10 -7.31
N LEU A 57 -6.43 9.79 -6.37
CA LEU A 57 -6.95 11.01 -5.75
C LEU A 57 -6.23 12.25 -6.28
N ALA A 58 -7.00 13.24 -6.74
CA ALA A 58 -6.49 14.56 -7.05
C ALA A 58 -6.46 15.43 -5.79
N PRO A 59 -5.60 16.48 -5.72
CA PRO A 59 -5.57 17.40 -4.58
C PRO A 59 -6.90 18.10 -4.27
N ALA A 60 -7.81 18.19 -5.25
CA ALA A 60 -9.13 18.78 -5.08
C ALA A 60 -10.21 17.78 -4.61
N ASP A 61 -9.89 16.49 -4.53
CA ASP A 61 -10.83 15.47 -4.11
C ASP A 61 -11.15 15.56 -2.61
N GLY A 62 -12.42 15.34 -2.29
CA GLY A 62 -12.91 15.36 -0.92
C GLY A 62 -12.92 13.99 -0.25
N ILE A 63 -13.17 13.98 1.06
CA ILE A 63 -13.22 12.76 1.88
C ILE A 63 -14.18 11.69 1.36
N ARG A 64 -15.32 12.06 0.76
CA ARG A 64 -16.28 11.10 0.19
C ARG A 64 -15.69 10.33 -1.01
N GLN A 65 -14.84 10.98 -1.80
CA GLN A 65 -14.15 10.33 -2.92
C GLN A 65 -13.13 9.31 -2.40
N ALA A 66 -12.31 9.72 -1.44
CA ALA A 66 -11.33 8.85 -0.78
C ALA A 66 -12.00 7.62 -0.15
N LEU A 67 -13.06 7.83 0.66
CA LEU A 67 -13.82 6.73 1.26
C LEU A 67 -14.43 5.79 0.21
N SER A 68 -14.90 6.34 -0.92
CA SER A 68 -15.44 5.51 -2.02
C SER A 68 -14.38 4.63 -2.67
N HIS A 69 -13.13 5.10 -2.77
CA HIS A 69 -12.02 4.30 -3.30
C HIS A 69 -11.54 3.26 -2.26
N GLU A 70 -11.33 3.67 -1.01
CA GLU A 70 -10.92 2.79 0.10
C GLU A 70 -11.93 1.67 0.35
N PHE A 71 -13.22 1.96 0.19
CA PHE A 71 -14.28 0.96 0.36
C PHE A 71 -14.15 -0.19 -0.65
N ARG A 72 -13.72 0.09 -1.89
CA ARG A 72 -13.52 -0.96 -2.92
C ARG A 72 -12.48 -1.99 -2.48
N PHE A 73 -11.38 -1.53 -1.89
CA PHE A 73 -10.35 -2.41 -1.37
C PHE A 73 -10.84 -3.18 -0.14
N THR A 74 -11.37 -2.47 0.85
CA THR A 74 -11.74 -3.07 2.14
C THR A 74 -12.90 -4.06 2.02
N PHE A 75 -13.87 -3.81 1.12
CA PHE A 75 -14.94 -4.75 0.77
C PHE A 75 -14.38 -6.09 0.26
N ARG A 76 -13.28 -6.07 -0.50
CA ARG A 76 -12.64 -7.26 -1.08
C ARG A 76 -11.54 -7.85 -0.19
N ALA A 77 -11.02 -7.10 0.78
CA ALA A 77 -9.80 -7.42 1.50
C ALA A 77 -9.84 -8.79 2.20
N VAL A 78 -10.93 -9.10 2.90
CA VAL A 78 -11.06 -10.37 3.64
C VAL A 78 -10.99 -11.59 2.71
N ALA A 79 -11.60 -11.49 1.53
CA ALA A 79 -11.69 -12.61 0.60
C ALA A 79 -10.48 -12.72 -0.35
N HIS A 80 -9.85 -11.59 -0.70
CA HIS A 80 -8.94 -11.53 -1.83
C HIS A 80 -7.51 -11.07 -1.48
N THR A 81 -7.22 -10.63 -0.25
CA THR A 81 -5.89 -10.12 0.13
C THR A 81 -5.28 -10.89 1.31
N ASP A 82 -4.17 -10.38 1.85
CA ASP A 82 -3.47 -10.94 3.02
C ASP A 82 -4.03 -10.46 4.37
N PHE A 83 -5.21 -9.83 4.39
CA PHE A 83 -5.77 -9.19 5.60
C PHE A 83 -5.84 -10.15 6.80
N LEU A 84 -6.37 -11.35 6.60
CA LEU A 84 -6.51 -12.34 7.67
C LEU A 84 -5.14 -12.83 8.19
N GLU A 85 -4.15 -12.99 7.33
CA GLU A 85 -2.79 -13.36 7.73
C GLU A 85 -2.13 -12.25 8.54
N GLY A 86 -2.34 -10.99 8.15
CA GLY A 86 -1.85 -9.84 8.92
C GLY A 86 -2.45 -9.79 10.32
N VAL A 87 -3.77 -10.01 10.43
CA VAL A 87 -4.47 -10.12 11.73
C VAL A 87 -3.91 -11.28 12.55
N ARG A 88 -3.73 -12.46 11.94
CA ARG A 88 -3.16 -13.63 12.60
C ARG A 88 -1.77 -13.31 13.20
N ALA A 89 -0.84 -12.83 12.38
CA ALA A 89 0.55 -12.60 12.78
C ALA A 89 0.71 -11.49 13.83
N GLN A 90 -0.14 -10.46 13.80
CA GLN A 90 0.00 -9.28 14.66
C GLN A 90 -0.88 -9.31 15.92
N ILE A 91 -2.07 -9.92 15.85
CA ILE A 91 -3.09 -9.80 16.89
C ILE A 91 -3.40 -11.15 17.54
N ILE A 92 -3.55 -12.21 16.75
CA ILE A 92 -3.96 -13.53 17.27
C ILE A 92 -2.76 -14.29 17.84
N ASP A 93 -1.85 -14.71 16.97
CA ASP A 93 -0.68 -15.52 17.34
C ASP A 93 0.47 -14.64 17.85
N LYS A 94 0.51 -13.38 17.39
CA LYS A 94 1.52 -12.36 17.77
C LYS A 94 2.97 -12.80 17.48
N ASP A 95 3.17 -13.69 16.51
CA ASP A 95 4.48 -14.17 16.07
C ASP A 95 5.28 -13.12 15.26
N ARG A 96 4.61 -12.05 14.80
CA ARG A 96 5.16 -11.00 13.93
C ARG A 96 5.85 -11.54 12.67
N SER A 97 5.44 -12.73 12.22
CA SER A 97 6.02 -13.50 11.13
C SER A 97 4.94 -13.83 10.08
N PRO A 98 4.38 -12.81 9.42
CA PRO A 98 3.34 -13.01 8.42
C PRO A 98 3.89 -13.70 7.18
N ARG A 99 3.07 -14.58 6.58
CA ARG A 99 3.34 -15.25 5.31
C ARG A 99 2.52 -14.62 4.20
N TRP A 100 3.04 -13.54 3.65
CA TRP A 100 2.40 -12.83 2.55
C TRP A 100 2.34 -13.68 1.28
N ARG A 101 1.26 -13.54 0.50
CA ARG A 101 1.06 -14.28 -0.75
C ARG A 101 2.09 -13.94 -1.82
N HIS A 102 2.57 -12.70 -1.82
CA HIS A 102 3.48 -12.17 -2.82
C HIS A 102 4.82 -11.82 -2.21
N ALA A 103 5.88 -11.96 -3.00
CA ALA A 103 7.15 -11.30 -2.73
C ALA A 103 7.12 -9.87 -3.29
N LEU A 104 8.09 -9.06 -2.91
CA LEU A 104 8.25 -7.73 -3.48
C LEU A 104 8.46 -7.84 -5.02
N GLY A 105 7.78 -7.00 -5.79
CA GLY A 105 7.87 -6.99 -7.25
C GLY A 105 7.09 -8.09 -7.98
N THR A 106 6.40 -8.99 -7.25
CA THR A 106 5.59 -10.06 -7.88
C THR A 106 4.10 -9.77 -7.93
N VAL A 107 3.66 -8.59 -7.46
CA VAL A 107 2.25 -8.17 -7.50
C VAL A 107 1.98 -7.56 -8.87
N THR A 108 1.02 -8.12 -9.60
CA THR A 108 0.69 -7.62 -10.94
C THR A 108 -0.18 -6.36 -10.88
N ALA A 109 -0.18 -5.56 -11.95
CA ALA A 109 -1.06 -4.40 -12.05
C ALA A 109 -2.54 -4.82 -12.11
N GLU A 110 -2.81 -5.94 -12.79
CA GLU A 110 -4.14 -6.52 -12.96
C GLU A 110 -4.76 -6.92 -11.62
N GLU A 111 -3.98 -7.54 -10.73
CA GLU A 111 -4.45 -7.90 -9.38
C GLU A 111 -4.83 -6.66 -8.56
N ARG A 112 -4.03 -5.60 -8.63
CA ARG A 112 -4.33 -4.33 -7.92
C ARG A 112 -5.56 -3.66 -8.51
N GLN A 113 -5.66 -3.58 -9.83
CA GLN A 113 -6.81 -3.01 -10.52
C GLN A 113 -8.10 -3.77 -10.20
N ALA A 114 -8.07 -5.10 -10.13
CA ALA A 114 -9.22 -5.90 -9.76
C ALA A 114 -9.72 -5.60 -8.34
N LEU A 115 -8.80 -5.36 -7.39
CA LEU A 115 -9.15 -4.99 -6.02
C LEU A 115 -9.77 -3.59 -5.92
N LEU A 116 -9.40 -2.68 -6.82
CA LEU A 116 -9.81 -1.27 -6.81
C LEU A 116 -10.92 -0.95 -7.83
N ALA A 117 -11.36 -1.94 -8.60
CA ALA A 117 -12.43 -1.79 -9.58
C ALA A 117 -13.75 -1.37 -8.91
N PRO A 118 -14.61 -0.57 -9.60
CA PRO A 118 -15.93 -0.22 -9.10
C PRO A 118 -16.73 -1.45 -8.63
N LEU A 119 -17.48 -1.29 -7.55
CA LEU A 119 -18.32 -2.35 -6.97
C LEU A 119 -19.72 -2.41 -7.59
N GLY A 120 -20.05 -1.49 -8.50
CA GLY A 120 -21.40 -1.41 -9.06
C GLY A 120 -22.45 -1.14 -7.96
N PRO A 121 -23.51 -1.95 -7.85
CA PRO A 121 -24.56 -1.77 -6.84
C PRO A 121 -24.07 -1.84 -5.39
N ASP A 122 -22.96 -2.55 -5.12
CA ASP A 122 -22.38 -2.68 -3.78
C ASP A 122 -21.47 -1.50 -3.42
N GLY A 123 -21.43 -0.44 -4.23
CA GLY A 123 -20.63 0.75 -3.96
C GLY A 123 -21.09 1.51 -2.71
N LEU A 124 -20.15 2.21 -2.06
CA LEU A 124 -20.44 3.06 -0.91
C LEU A 124 -21.38 4.22 -1.30
N SER A 125 -22.47 4.39 -0.55
CA SER A 125 -23.41 5.51 -0.66
C SER A 125 -23.33 6.43 0.55
N PHE A 126 -23.70 7.71 0.40
CA PHE A 126 -23.62 8.74 1.45
C PHE A 126 -24.89 9.57 1.58
#